data_AF-M0DXB9-F1
#
_entry.id   AF-M0DXB9-F1
#
_cell.length_a   1.000
_cell.length_b   1.000
_cell.length_c   1.000
_cell.angle_alpha   90.00
_cell.angle_beta   90.00
_cell.angle_gamma   90.00
#
_symmetry.space_group_name_H-M   'P 1'
#
loop_
_entity.id
_entity.type
_entity.pdbx_description
1 polymer ?
#
loop_
_entity_poly.entity_id
_entity_poly.type
_entity_poly.pdbx_seq_one_letter_code
_entity_poly.pdbx_strand_id
1 'polypeptide(L)'
;MKGYAEGVRRRTLTRDARISDRVRSAGRTEVGPMSRTDLRLDLPTGSWLGDVSRRVPAATLRVAETIAIDGDGRQSTGADPETAATVRVGGTERDRVEAALRDHERVSRATAVEPRGDVRTLRVVGRAPAYLPAARAVGLPIESTVEVVDGRAAVTVVGDRGRIEAFGRRLAGDGITVEVAATGDADADRTLTEAQRELVFEAVRAGYYDTPRRCTLTALAEANDIAKSTCSETLHRAEGRVMRRFVDGAGPFASAADAGAAATDETGPPETATFDGHERDGEEPVRSAATEP
;
A
#
# COMPACT_ATOMS: atom_id res chain seq x y z
N MET A 1 -91.25 11.29 3.49
CA MET A 1 -90.79 12.70 3.59
C MET A 1 -89.48 12.80 2.83
N LYS A 2 -89.42 13.73 1.86
CA LYS A 2 -88.38 14.02 0.83
C LYS A 2 -86.93 13.66 1.23
N GLY A 3 -86.09 13.03 0.42
CA GLY A 3 -85.82 13.26 -1.00
C GLY A 3 -84.50 14.02 -1.14
N TYR A 4 -83.37 13.30 -1.16
CA TYR A 4 -82.03 13.86 -1.41
C TYR A 4 -81.70 13.64 -2.90
N ALA A 5 -81.55 14.73 -3.64
CA ALA A 5 -81.09 14.74 -5.02
C ALA A 5 -79.82 15.61 -5.13
N GLU A 6 -78.81 15.00 -5.75
CA GLU A 6 -77.77 15.53 -6.64
C GLU A 6 -77.16 16.93 -6.43
N GLY A 7 -75.82 16.96 -6.48
CA GLY A 7 -75.11 18.14 -6.98
C GLY A 7 -73.65 18.25 -6.58
N VAL A 8 -72.77 17.30 -6.92
CA VAL A 8 -71.32 17.55 -6.85
C VAL A 8 -70.72 17.44 -8.24
N ARG A 9 -70.44 18.61 -8.81
CA ARG A 9 -69.74 18.79 -10.09
C ARG A 9 -68.29 18.32 -9.97
N ARG A 10 -67.83 17.66 -11.03
CA ARG A 10 -66.41 17.35 -11.32
C ARG A 10 -65.49 18.54 -11.06
N ARG A 11 -64.35 18.26 -10.40
CA ARG A 11 -63.05 18.83 -10.78
C ARG A 11 -61.95 17.86 -10.38
N THR A 12 -61.54 17.04 -11.33
CA THR A 12 -60.25 16.37 -11.36
C THR A 12 -59.18 17.45 -11.31
N LEU A 13 -58.49 17.60 -10.19
CA LEU A 13 -57.27 18.41 -10.10
C LEU A 13 -56.09 17.46 -9.93
N THR A 14 -55.49 17.18 -11.09
CA THR A 14 -54.17 16.63 -11.32
C THR A 14 -53.19 17.05 -10.23
N ARG A 15 -52.81 16.11 -9.37
CA ARG A 15 -51.83 16.32 -8.29
C ARG A 15 -50.47 15.70 -8.58
N ASP A 16 -50.13 15.49 -9.86
CA ASP A 16 -48.89 14.81 -10.28
C ASP A 16 -47.83 15.71 -10.94
N ALA A 17 -48.06 17.01 -11.06
CA ALA A 17 -47.12 17.88 -11.81
C ALA A 17 -46.11 18.67 -10.94
N ARG A 18 -46.01 18.45 -9.62
CA ARG A 18 -45.11 19.24 -8.75
C ARG A 18 -44.03 18.45 -7.98
N ILE A 19 -43.93 17.14 -8.18
CA ILE A 19 -42.88 16.32 -7.56
C ILE A 19 -41.71 16.05 -8.52
N SER A 20 -41.90 16.25 -9.83
CA SER A 20 -40.88 15.91 -10.84
C SER A 20 -39.71 16.90 -10.95
N ASP A 21 -39.88 18.16 -10.54
CA ASP A 21 -38.84 19.20 -10.76
C ASP A 21 -37.89 19.42 -9.58
N ARG A 22 -38.18 18.89 -8.38
CA ARG A 22 -37.32 19.10 -7.21
C ARG A 22 -36.26 18.01 -6.98
N VAL A 23 -36.34 16.90 -7.72
CA VAL A 23 -35.35 15.81 -7.65
C VAL A 23 -34.25 15.97 -8.71
N ARG A 24 -34.40 16.92 -9.65
CA ARG A 24 -33.43 17.18 -10.72
C ARG A 24 -32.43 18.30 -10.43
N SER A 25 -32.24 18.65 -9.14
CA SER A 25 -31.12 19.50 -8.69
C SER A 25 -30.37 18.94 -7.48
N ALA A 26 -30.36 17.60 -7.30
CA ALA A 26 -29.26 16.98 -6.58
C ALA A 26 -28.01 17.22 -7.44
N GLY A 27 -27.19 18.17 -6.99
CA GLY A 27 -25.99 18.60 -7.72
C GLY A 27 -25.23 17.37 -8.21
N ARG A 28 -24.78 17.43 -9.47
CA ARG A 28 -23.63 16.64 -9.87
C ARG A 28 -22.58 16.86 -8.79
N THR A 29 -22.32 15.85 -7.96
CA THR A 29 -21.06 15.77 -7.26
C THR A 29 -20.05 15.70 -8.39
N GLU A 30 -19.47 16.84 -8.75
CA GLU A 30 -18.21 16.86 -9.47
C GLU A 30 -17.24 16.15 -8.53
N VAL A 31 -17.12 14.84 -8.73
CA VAL A 31 -16.02 14.07 -8.15
C VAL A 31 -14.81 14.62 -8.87
N GLY A 32 -14.19 15.64 -8.26
CA GLY A 32 -12.86 16.09 -8.68
C GLY A 32 -11.94 14.85 -8.72
N PRO A 33 -10.92 14.86 -9.59
CA PRO A 33 -10.06 13.69 -9.76
C PRO A 33 -9.59 13.19 -8.40
N MET A 34 -9.93 11.94 -8.07
CA MET A 34 -9.48 11.30 -6.84
C MET A 34 -8.02 10.93 -7.03
N SER A 35 -7.14 11.63 -6.33
CA SER A 35 -5.70 11.38 -6.39
C SER A 35 -5.28 10.52 -5.21
N ARG A 36 -4.38 9.58 -5.49
CA ARG A 36 -3.57 8.91 -4.49
C ARG A 36 -2.33 9.77 -4.22
N THR A 37 -2.08 10.12 -2.96
CA THR A 37 -1.00 11.03 -2.59
C THR A 37 -0.17 10.43 -1.46
N ASP A 38 1.13 10.37 -1.67
CA ASP A 38 2.09 9.99 -0.64
C ASP A 38 2.53 11.23 0.12
N LEU A 39 2.36 11.19 1.44
CA LEU A 39 2.68 12.27 2.36
C LEU A 39 3.76 11.82 3.33
N ARG A 40 4.70 12.71 3.64
CA ARG A 40 5.65 12.58 4.74
C ARG A 40 5.25 13.54 5.85
N LEU A 41 5.09 12.99 7.05
CA LEU A 41 4.66 13.73 8.22
C LEU A 41 5.79 13.72 9.26
N ASP A 42 6.23 14.89 9.70
CA ASP A 42 7.16 15.00 10.83
C ASP A 42 6.37 14.86 12.14
N LEU A 43 6.46 13.69 12.78
CA LEU A 43 5.70 13.42 14.00
C LEU A 43 6.27 14.24 15.17
N PRO A 44 5.39 14.92 15.93
CA PRO A 44 5.81 15.80 17.00
C PRO A 44 6.39 15.01 18.17
N THR A 45 7.08 15.72 19.08
CA THR A 45 7.54 15.12 20.35
C THR A 45 6.32 14.70 21.18
N GLY A 46 6.42 13.54 21.84
CA GLY A 46 5.33 12.90 22.56
C GLY A 46 4.46 11.98 21.69
N SER A 47 4.66 11.95 20.37
CA SER A 47 4.08 10.89 19.53
C SER A 47 4.81 9.58 19.83
N TRP A 48 4.10 8.54 20.30
CA TRP A 48 4.75 7.26 20.62
C TRP A 48 5.44 6.63 19.41
N LEU A 49 4.87 6.78 18.20
CA LEU A 49 5.52 6.35 16.95
C LEU A 49 6.80 7.15 16.68
N GLY A 50 6.74 8.47 16.88
CA GLY A 50 7.87 9.36 16.59
C GLY A 50 8.99 9.21 17.61
N ASP A 51 8.67 9.20 18.90
CA ASP A 51 9.63 9.13 19.99
C ASP A 51 10.34 7.77 20.02
N VAL A 52 9.60 6.67 19.81
CA VAL A 52 10.22 5.33 19.77
C VAL A 52 11.13 5.17 18.56
N SER A 53 10.71 5.63 17.37
CA SER A 53 11.55 5.54 16.17
C SER A 53 12.81 6.43 16.25
N ARG A 54 12.73 7.61 16.89
CA ARG A 54 13.91 8.44 17.21
C ARG A 54 14.83 7.81 18.26
N ARG A 55 14.26 7.13 19.27
CA ARG A 55 15.03 6.48 20.34
C ARG A 55 15.74 5.22 19.86
N VAL A 56 15.23 4.56 18.82
CA VAL A 56 15.81 3.36 18.22
C VAL A 56 15.88 3.51 16.69
N PRO A 57 16.81 4.34 16.16
CA PRO A 57 16.89 4.64 14.71
C PRO A 57 17.19 3.42 13.84
N ALA A 58 17.79 2.36 14.41
CA ALA A 58 18.08 1.10 13.73
C ALA A 58 16.83 0.23 13.47
N ALA A 59 15.66 0.65 13.95
CA ALA A 59 14.41 -0.08 13.78
C ALA A 59 13.39 0.72 12.97
N THR A 60 12.62 0.00 12.15
CA THR A 60 11.51 0.54 11.36
C THR A 60 10.20 0.09 11.99
N LEU A 61 9.30 1.04 12.25
CA LEU A 61 7.95 0.73 12.72
C LEU A 61 6.99 0.77 11.54
N ARG A 62 6.17 -0.26 11.37
CA ARG A 62 5.10 -0.28 10.37
C ARG A 62 3.76 -0.53 11.04
N VAL A 63 2.86 0.44 10.92
CA VAL A 63 1.49 0.33 11.44
C VAL A 63 0.61 -0.29 10.37
N ALA A 64 0.21 -1.53 10.57
CA ALA A 64 -0.55 -2.31 9.59
C ALA A 64 -2.05 -2.01 9.63
N GLU A 65 -2.60 -1.92 10.84
CA GLU A 65 -4.01 -1.67 11.07
C GLU A 65 -4.15 -0.88 12.36
N THR A 66 -5.13 0.02 12.43
CA THR A 66 -5.49 0.70 13.67
C THR A 66 -6.99 0.83 13.79
N ILE A 67 -7.53 0.26 14.86
CA ILE A 67 -8.94 0.34 15.20
C ILE A 67 -9.13 1.26 16.39
N ALA A 68 -10.24 2.00 16.41
CA ALA A 68 -10.69 2.65 17.64
C ALA A 68 -11.10 1.55 18.63
N ILE A 69 -10.80 1.76 19.90
CA ILE A 69 -11.35 0.94 20.97
C ILE A 69 -12.17 1.85 21.88
N ASP A 70 -13.40 1.43 22.16
CA ASP A 70 -14.16 2.06 23.22
C ASP A 70 -13.51 1.66 24.54
N GLY A 71 -13.31 2.64 25.43
CA GLY A 71 -12.98 2.35 26.82
C GLY A 71 -14.02 1.39 27.42
N ASP A 72 -13.68 0.76 28.52
CA ASP A 72 -14.44 -0.26 29.27
C ASP A 72 -15.77 0.25 29.89
N GLY A 73 -16.53 1.06 29.17
CA GLY A 73 -17.85 1.57 29.57
C GLY A 73 -17.80 2.67 30.63
N ARG A 74 -16.63 2.99 31.18
CA ARG A 74 -16.44 4.18 32.01
C ARG A 74 -16.25 5.38 31.09
N GLN A 75 -17.33 6.13 30.90
CA GLN A 75 -17.34 7.41 30.20
C GLN A 75 -16.16 8.28 30.69
N SER A 76 -15.09 8.32 29.91
CA SER A 76 -14.14 9.43 29.98
C SER A 76 -14.74 10.54 29.13
N THR A 77 -15.58 11.36 29.74
CA THR A 77 -15.98 12.65 29.20
C THR A 77 -14.72 13.51 29.00
N GLY A 78 -14.17 13.50 27.79
CA GLY A 78 -13.11 14.42 27.35
C GLY A 78 -11.72 13.83 27.10
N ALA A 79 -11.51 12.51 27.20
CA ALA A 79 -10.25 11.89 26.78
C ALA A 79 -10.30 11.49 25.30
N ASP A 80 -9.20 11.70 24.56
CA ASP A 80 -9.08 11.20 23.19
C ASP A 80 -9.29 9.68 23.17
N PRO A 81 -10.06 9.13 22.21
CA PRO A 81 -10.32 7.71 22.15
C PRO A 81 -9.01 6.92 22.02
N GLU A 82 -8.88 5.86 22.83
CA GLU A 82 -7.77 4.93 22.66
C GLU A 82 -7.92 4.17 21.33
N THR A 83 -6.79 3.73 20.82
CA THR A 83 -6.72 2.91 19.62
C THR A 83 -5.88 1.68 19.89
N ALA A 84 -6.25 0.58 19.23
CA ALA A 84 -5.41 -0.60 19.15
C ALA A 84 -4.80 -0.67 17.74
N ALA A 85 -3.47 -0.69 17.69
CA ALA A 85 -2.69 -0.76 16.46
C ALA A 85 -1.90 -2.07 16.40
N THR A 86 -1.84 -2.66 15.20
CA THR A 86 -0.91 -3.74 14.88
C THR A 86 0.37 -3.13 14.34
N VAL A 87 1.45 -3.22 15.10
CA VAL A 87 2.76 -2.65 14.76
C VAL A 87 3.74 -3.76 14.46
N ARG A 88 4.33 -3.74 13.26
CA ARG A 88 5.45 -4.61 12.89
C ARG A 88 6.75 -3.86 13.09
N VAL A 89 7.71 -4.51 13.72
CA VAL A 89 9.04 -3.96 14.01
C VAL A 89 10.08 -4.70 13.17
N GLY A 90 10.67 -3.96 12.23
CA GLY A 90 11.85 -4.39 11.47
C GLY A 90 13.14 -3.95 12.16
N GLY A 91 14.28 -4.50 11.72
CA GLY A 91 15.60 -4.18 12.26
C GLY A 91 16.07 -5.14 13.36
N THR A 92 17.28 -4.93 13.87
CA THR A 92 17.94 -5.84 14.84
C THR A 92 17.58 -5.53 16.29
N GLU A 93 17.23 -4.29 16.63
CA GLU A 93 16.96 -3.84 18.01
C GLU A 93 15.48 -3.97 18.45
N ARG A 94 14.82 -5.08 18.06
CA ARG A 94 13.37 -5.28 18.28
C ARG A 94 12.96 -5.29 19.76
N ASP A 95 13.81 -5.81 20.65
CA ASP A 95 13.56 -5.82 22.10
C ASP A 95 13.59 -4.41 22.69
N ARG A 96 14.49 -3.56 22.19
CA ARG A 96 14.60 -2.17 22.62
C ARG A 96 13.40 -1.35 22.18
N VAL A 97 12.90 -1.59 20.97
CA VAL A 97 11.64 -0.99 20.50
C VAL A 97 10.48 -1.37 21.39
N GLU A 98 10.33 -2.66 21.70
CA GLU A 98 9.23 -3.14 22.54
C GLU A 98 9.30 -2.54 23.95
N ALA A 99 10.48 -2.46 24.55
CA ALA A 99 10.69 -1.78 25.83
C ALA A 99 10.33 -0.28 25.74
N ALA A 100 10.82 0.40 24.69
CA ALA A 100 10.52 1.82 24.49
C ALA A 100 9.02 2.09 24.29
N LEU A 101 8.28 1.19 23.63
CA LEU A 101 6.83 1.28 23.51
C LEU A 101 6.15 1.10 24.87
N ARG A 102 6.59 0.15 25.69
CA ARG A 102 6.01 -0.08 27.04
C ARG A 102 6.26 1.09 27.99
N ASP A 103 7.40 1.73 27.87
CA ASP A 103 7.80 2.85 28.73
C ASP A 103 7.14 4.18 28.35
N HIS A 104 6.47 4.24 27.19
CA HIS A 104 5.97 5.51 26.65
C HIS A 104 4.64 5.91 27.30
N GLU A 105 4.53 7.15 27.79
CA GLU A 105 3.36 7.66 28.53
C GLU A 105 2.01 7.54 27.79
N ARG A 106 2.04 7.57 26.46
CA ARG A 106 0.85 7.48 25.59
C ARG A 106 0.51 6.05 25.14
N VAL A 107 1.25 5.06 25.61
CA VAL A 107 1.00 3.64 25.36
C VAL A 107 0.51 3.02 26.66
N SER A 108 -0.74 2.58 26.68
CA SER A 108 -1.30 1.88 27.84
C SER A 108 -0.90 0.40 27.86
N ARG A 109 -0.70 -0.22 26.68
CA ARG A 109 -0.28 -1.63 26.60
C ARG A 109 0.43 -1.96 25.30
N ALA A 110 1.57 -2.63 25.38
CA ALA A 110 2.24 -3.27 24.24
C ALA A 110 2.44 -4.76 24.49
N THR A 111 1.80 -5.59 23.65
CA THR A 111 1.83 -7.07 23.77
C THR A 111 2.40 -7.66 22.49
N ALA A 112 3.43 -8.51 22.61
CA ALA A 112 3.90 -9.28 21.47
C ALA A 112 2.83 -10.29 21.03
N VAL A 113 2.52 -10.27 19.74
CA VAL A 113 1.78 -11.34 19.07
C VAL A 113 2.82 -12.37 18.64
N GLU A 114 2.50 -13.66 18.75
CA GLU A 114 3.44 -14.77 18.52
C GLU A 114 4.44 -14.51 17.37
N PRO A 115 5.74 -14.77 17.58
CA PRO A 115 6.74 -14.52 16.56
C PRO A 115 6.49 -15.43 15.35
N ARG A 116 6.13 -14.83 14.22
CA ARG A 116 6.21 -15.47 12.90
C ARG A 116 7.45 -14.94 12.18
N GLY A 117 8.51 -15.74 12.13
CA GLY A 117 9.77 -15.40 11.46
C GLY A 117 10.54 -14.25 12.12
N ASP A 118 11.32 -13.53 11.31
CA ASP A 118 12.24 -12.46 11.76
C ASP A 118 11.55 -11.11 11.99
N VAL A 119 10.22 -11.06 12.04
CA VAL A 119 9.47 -9.82 12.22
C VAL A 119 8.75 -9.87 13.56
N ARG A 120 9.02 -8.90 14.43
CA ARG A 120 8.30 -8.80 15.69
C ARG A 120 7.00 -8.04 15.48
N THR A 121 5.88 -8.69 15.76
CA THR A 121 4.55 -8.06 15.68
C THR A 121 4.05 -7.75 17.08
N LEU A 122 3.63 -6.51 17.30
CA LEU A 122 3.13 -6.01 18.57
C LEU A 122 1.70 -5.50 18.39
N ARG A 123 0.82 -5.84 19.32
CA ARG A 123 -0.44 -5.13 19.52
C ARG A 123 -0.19 -4.00 20.52
N VAL A 124 -0.31 -2.77 20.04
CA VAL A 124 -0.09 -1.54 20.82
C VAL A 124 -1.43 -0.87 21.07
N VAL A 125 -1.76 -0.64 22.33
CA VAL A 125 -2.92 0.12 22.77
C VAL A 125 -2.43 1.43 23.37
N GLY A 126 -3.05 2.53 22.96
CA GLY A 126 -2.72 3.85 23.46
C GLY A 126 -3.43 4.95 22.72
N ARG A 127 -2.99 6.20 22.94
CA ARG A 127 -3.55 7.37 22.28
C ARG A 127 -3.34 7.30 20.77
N ALA A 128 -4.38 7.63 20.02
CA ALA A 128 -4.32 7.68 18.55
C ALA A 128 -3.18 8.61 18.07
N PRO A 129 -2.31 8.15 17.15
CA PRO A 129 -1.41 9.06 16.44
C PRO A 129 -2.20 10.16 15.73
N ALA A 130 -1.71 11.40 15.78
CA ALA A 130 -2.44 12.61 15.36
C ALA A 130 -2.96 12.58 13.90
N TYR A 131 -2.31 11.83 13.00
CA TYR A 131 -2.77 11.66 11.62
C TYR A 131 -4.11 10.91 11.52
N LEU A 132 -4.44 10.03 12.46
CA LEU A 132 -5.71 9.29 12.44
C LEU A 132 -6.93 10.19 12.70
N PRO A 133 -7.03 10.96 13.82
CA PRO A 133 -8.16 11.85 14.03
C PRO A 133 -8.22 12.95 12.97
N ALA A 134 -7.08 13.45 12.48
CA ALA A 134 -7.05 14.43 11.39
C ALA A 134 -7.68 13.87 10.10
N ALA A 135 -7.30 12.65 9.70
CA ALA A 135 -7.84 11.98 8.50
C ALA A 135 -9.34 11.66 8.65
N ARG A 136 -9.75 11.15 9.82
CA ARG A 136 -11.17 10.88 10.14
C ARG A 136 -12.02 12.14 10.07
N ALA A 137 -11.54 13.26 10.59
CA ALA A 137 -12.28 14.51 10.64
C ALA A 137 -12.56 15.12 9.25
N VAL A 138 -11.80 14.75 8.22
CA VAL A 138 -12.00 15.21 6.84
C VAL A 138 -12.48 14.10 5.90
N GLY A 139 -12.70 12.90 6.43
CA GLY A 139 -13.14 11.73 5.66
C GLY A 139 -12.13 11.31 4.60
N LEU A 140 -10.82 11.33 4.93
CA LEU A 140 -9.74 10.95 4.03
C LEU A 140 -9.24 9.54 4.39
N PRO A 141 -9.50 8.51 3.57
CA PRO A 141 -8.97 7.17 3.76
C PRO A 141 -7.44 7.14 3.74
N ILE A 142 -6.86 6.35 4.63
CA ILE A 142 -5.44 5.97 4.61
C ILE A 142 -5.39 4.56 4.01
N GLU A 143 -4.72 4.42 2.87
CA GLU A 143 -4.77 3.19 2.06
C GLU A 143 -3.68 2.18 2.44
N SER A 144 -2.48 2.67 2.75
CA SER A 144 -1.30 1.84 2.97
C SER A 144 -0.89 1.77 4.45
N THR A 145 -0.04 0.78 4.75
CA THR A 145 0.60 0.69 6.08
C THR A 145 1.46 1.91 6.31
N VAL A 146 1.32 2.56 7.47
CA VAL A 146 2.12 3.73 7.82
C VAL A 146 3.49 3.28 8.28
N GLU A 147 4.53 3.64 7.52
CA GLU A 147 5.92 3.42 7.94
C GLU A 147 6.43 4.61 8.73
N VAL A 148 7.14 4.34 9.83
CA VAL A 148 7.74 5.38 10.67
C VAL A 148 9.22 5.07 10.91
N VAL A 149 10.06 6.03 10.54
CA VAL A 149 11.53 6.00 10.72
C VAL A 149 11.97 7.38 11.19
N ASP A 150 12.78 7.43 12.25
CA ASP A 150 13.36 8.67 12.78
C ASP A 150 12.32 9.81 12.94
N GLY A 151 11.17 9.50 13.53
CA GLY A 151 10.13 10.50 13.74
C GLY A 151 9.30 10.86 12.52
N ARG A 152 9.60 10.34 11.33
CA ARG A 152 8.88 10.66 10.09
C ARG A 152 7.94 9.53 9.71
N ALA A 153 6.68 9.86 9.48
CA ALA A 153 5.67 8.92 9.01
C ALA A 153 5.43 9.08 7.51
N ALA A 154 5.52 7.99 6.75
CA ALA A 154 5.07 7.91 5.38
C ALA A 154 3.61 7.41 5.35
N VAL A 155 2.70 8.21 4.81
CA VAL A 155 1.25 7.94 4.78
C VAL A 155 0.73 8.14 3.38
N THR A 156 0.04 7.15 2.84
CA THR A 156 -0.65 7.25 1.56
C THR A 156 -2.14 7.49 1.77
N VAL A 157 -2.66 8.54 1.16
CA VAL A 157 -4.05 8.98 1.27
C VAL A 157 -4.74 9.02 -0.09
N VAL A 158 -6.04 8.74 -0.11
CA VAL A 158 -6.85 8.82 -1.33
C VAL A 158 -7.96 9.83 -1.15
N GLY A 159 -8.00 10.85 -1.99
CA GLY A 159 -9.06 11.83 -1.96
C GLY A 159 -8.91 12.92 -2.99
N ASP A 160 -9.93 13.78 -3.09
CA ASP A 160 -9.80 15.02 -3.83
C ASP A 160 -8.85 16.00 -3.12
N ARG A 161 -8.34 16.95 -3.90
CA ARG A 161 -7.41 17.98 -3.44
C ARG A 161 -7.93 18.74 -2.22
N GLY A 162 -9.23 19.05 -2.15
CA GLY A 162 -9.82 19.79 -1.03
C GLY A 162 -9.72 19.03 0.29
N ARG A 163 -9.97 17.72 0.28
CA ARG A 163 -9.80 16.86 1.47
C ARG A 163 -8.33 16.73 1.88
N ILE A 164 -7.42 16.57 0.93
CA ILE A 164 -5.97 16.48 1.20
C ILE A 164 -5.44 17.78 1.81
N GLU A 165 -5.83 18.93 1.27
CA GLU A 165 -5.46 20.24 1.84
C GLU A 165 -6.08 20.45 3.23
N ALA A 166 -7.32 20.01 3.45
CA ALA A 166 -7.96 20.08 4.77
C ALA A 166 -7.27 19.18 5.80
N PHE A 167 -6.79 18.01 5.38
CA PHE A 167 -5.97 17.12 6.19
C PHE A 167 -4.66 17.79 6.60
N GLY A 168 -3.93 18.35 5.63
CA GLY A 168 -2.68 19.07 5.88
C GLY A 168 -2.85 20.25 6.84
N ARG A 169 -3.92 21.05 6.70
CA ARG A 169 -4.22 22.16 7.61
C ARG A 169 -4.48 21.71 9.05
N ARG A 170 -5.17 20.58 9.24
CA ARG A 170 -5.40 20.02 10.58
C ARG A 170 -4.09 19.55 11.22
N LEU A 171 -3.27 18.84 10.47
CA LEU A 171 -1.95 18.40 10.92
C LEU A 171 -1.05 19.57 11.32
N ALA A 172 -1.02 20.63 10.50
CA ALA A 172 -0.27 21.84 10.81
C ALA A 172 -0.76 22.50 12.11
N GLY A 173 -2.07 22.45 12.40
CA GLY A 173 -2.64 22.92 13.67
C GLY A 173 -2.13 22.17 14.90
N ASP A 174 -1.71 20.92 14.73
CA ASP A 174 -1.11 20.07 15.77
C ASP A 174 0.44 20.13 15.76
N GLY A 175 1.03 21.05 14.99
CA GLY A 175 2.48 21.24 14.88
C GLY A 175 3.18 20.19 14.00
N ILE A 176 2.44 19.52 13.11
CA ILE A 176 2.94 18.47 12.24
C ILE A 176 3.22 19.06 10.86
N THR A 177 4.49 19.02 10.44
CA THR A 177 4.88 19.38 9.08
C THR A 177 4.45 18.29 8.11
N VAL A 178 3.92 18.70 6.96
CA VAL A 178 3.44 17.81 5.90
C VAL A 178 4.20 18.12 4.62
N GLU A 179 4.90 17.13 4.10
CA GLU A 179 5.55 17.18 2.78
C GLU A 179 4.84 16.22 1.83
N VAL A 180 4.66 16.63 0.57
CA VAL A 180 4.13 15.75 -0.48
C VAL A 180 5.31 15.01 -1.11
N ALA A 181 5.32 13.68 -1.00
CA ALA A 181 6.36 12.81 -1.54
C ALA A 181 6.08 12.41 -3.00
N ALA A 182 4.82 12.10 -3.33
CA ALA A 182 4.37 11.76 -4.67
C ALA A 182 2.86 11.98 -4.82
N THR A 183 2.39 12.13 -6.05
CA THR A 183 0.95 12.18 -6.38
C THR A 183 0.73 11.37 -7.65
N GLY A 184 -0.18 10.38 -7.60
CA GLY A 184 -0.52 9.51 -8.71
C GLY A 184 -2.03 9.28 -8.83
N ASP A 185 -2.48 8.83 -9.99
CA ASP A 185 -3.86 8.32 -10.15
C ASP A 185 -3.99 6.96 -9.46
N ALA A 186 -5.11 6.73 -8.77
CA ALA A 186 -5.36 5.53 -7.97
C ALA A 186 -5.30 4.19 -8.76
N ASP A 187 -5.30 4.25 -10.10
CA ASP A 187 -5.20 3.07 -10.99
C ASP A 187 -3.76 2.76 -11.45
N ALA A 188 -2.78 3.61 -11.10
CA ALA A 188 -1.37 3.40 -11.46
C ALA A 188 -0.71 2.22 -10.71
N ASP A 189 -1.42 1.67 -9.70
CA ASP A 189 -1.02 0.67 -8.72
C ASP A 189 -0.93 -0.79 -9.18
N ARG A 190 -0.44 -1.05 -10.40
CA ARG A 190 -0.18 -2.43 -10.85
C ARG A 190 1.26 -2.62 -11.33
N THR A 191 2.10 -3.17 -10.44
CA THR A 191 3.50 -3.52 -10.76
C THR A 191 3.60 -4.53 -11.89
N LEU A 192 2.67 -5.49 -11.94
CA LEU A 192 2.60 -6.51 -12.97
C LEU A 192 1.38 -6.29 -13.85
N THR A 193 1.50 -6.63 -15.14
CA THR A 193 0.31 -6.79 -15.98
C THR A 193 -0.51 -7.99 -15.50
N GLU A 194 -1.80 -8.03 -15.82
CA GLU A 194 -2.67 -9.15 -15.42
C GLU A 194 -2.09 -10.50 -15.86
N ALA A 195 -1.66 -10.60 -17.12
CA ALA A 195 -1.05 -11.81 -17.68
C ALA A 195 0.25 -12.23 -16.96
N GLN A 196 1.06 -11.28 -16.48
CA GLN A 196 2.26 -11.59 -15.71
C GLN A 196 1.93 -12.08 -14.31
N ARG A 197 0.95 -11.44 -13.67
CA ARG A 197 0.49 -11.84 -12.34
C ARG A 197 -0.07 -13.26 -12.36
N GLU A 198 -0.90 -13.56 -13.35
CA GLU A 198 -1.50 -14.87 -13.53
C GLU A 198 -0.43 -15.95 -13.76
N LEU A 199 0.54 -15.71 -14.65
CA LEU A 199 1.62 -16.65 -14.91
C LEU A 199 2.53 -16.89 -13.68
N VAL A 200 2.86 -15.83 -12.93
CA VAL A 200 3.64 -15.97 -11.68
C VAL A 200 2.86 -16.74 -10.62
N PHE A 201 1.55 -16.49 -10.49
CA PHE A 201 0.70 -17.21 -9.56
C PHE A 201 0.67 -18.72 -9.86
N GLU A 202 0.52 -19.07 -11.14
CA GLU A 202 0.56 -20.46 -11.58
C GLU A 202 1.94 -21.10 -11.37
N ALA A 203 3.02 -20.36 -11.64
CA ALA A 203 4.38 -20.82 -11.38
C ALA A 203 4.62 -21.16 -9.90
N VAL A 204 4.17 -20.29 -8.98
CA VAL A 204 4.25 -20.52 -7.53
C VAL A 204 3.40 -21.72 -7.13
N ARG A 205 2.15 -21.78 -7.59
CA ARG A 205 1.20 -22.86 -7.26
C ARG A 205 1.71 -24.23 -7.73
N ALA A 206 2.30 -24.28 -8.92
CA ALA A 206 2.90 -25.49 -9.48
C ALA A 206 4.25 -25.86 -8.83
N GLY A 207 4.84 -24.98 -8.02
CA GLY A 207 6.12 -25.22 -7.36
C GLY A 207 7.33 -25.05 -8.29
N TYR A 208 7.22 -24.16 -9.28
CA TYR A 208 8.33 -23.79 -10.17
C TYR A 208 9.49 -23.11 -9.40
N TYR A 209 9.15 -22.37 -8.34
CA TYR A 209 10.11 -21.66 -7.47
C TYR A 209 10.52 -22.46 -6.22
N ASP A 210 10.01 -23.68 -6.05
CA ASP A 210 10.34 -24.49 -4.87
C ASP A 210 11.77 -25.04 -4.93
N THR A 211 12.29 -25.41 -3.76
CA THR A 211 13.56 -26.13 -3.64
C THR A 211 13.33 -27.43 -2.85
N PRO A 212 13.43 -28.62 -3.48
CA PRO A 212 13.64 -28.86 -4.92
C PRO A 212 12.43 -28.46 -5.78
N ARG A 213 12.67 -28.07 -7.04
CA ARG A 213 11.61 -27.64 -7.97
C ARG A 213 10.63 -28.79 -8.23
N ARG A 214 9.33 -28.53 -8.07
CA ARG A 214 8.25 -29.49 -8.36
C ARG A 214 7.67 -29.34 -9.76
N CYS A 215 7.90 -28.19 -10.41
CA CYS A 215 7.47 -27.91 -11.78
C CYS A 215 8.63 -27.39 -12.63
N THR A 216 8.61 -27.72 -13.92
CA THR A 216 9.58 -27.24 -14.90
C THR A 216 8.98 -26.11 -15.74
N LEU A 217 9.83 -25.30 -16.36
CA LEU A 217 9.39 -24.23 -17.26
C LEU A 217 8.57 -24.77 -18.44
N THR A 218 8.91 -25.97 -18.93
CA THR A 218 8.17 -26.63 -20.01
C THR A 218 6.76 -27.02 -19.56
N ALA A 219 6.65 -27.66 -18.39
CA ALA A 219 5.35 -28.06 -17.84
C ALA A 219 4.45 -26.85 -17.53
N LEU A 220 5.04 -25.75 -17.08
CA LEU A 220 4.31 -24.50 -16.86
C LEU A 220 3.83 -23.87 -18.18
N ALA A 221 4.67 -23.88 -19.22
CA ALA A 221 4.32 -23.36 -20.54
C ALA A 221 3.17 -24.16 -21.17
N GLU A 222 3.21 -25.49 -21.07
CA GLU A 222 2.14 -26.39 -21.52
C GLU A 222 0.83 -26.16 -20.75
N ALA A 223 0.90 -26.00 -19.42
CA ALA A 223 -0.28 -25.75 -18.58
C ALA A 223 -0.97 -24.41 -18.87
N ASN A 224 -0.26 -23.45 -19.46
CA ASN A 224 -0.78 -22.11 -19.79
C ASN A 224 -1.00 -21.92 -21.31
N ASP A 225 -0.85 -22.97 -22.12
CA ASP A 225 -0.98 -22.94 -23.58
C ASP A 225 -0.13 -21.84 -24.26
N ILE A 226 1.12 -21.69 -23.81
CA ILE A 226 2.06 -20.70 -24.35
C ILE A 226 3.39 -21.34 -24.75
N ALA A 227 4.09 -20.71 -25.69
CA ALA A 227 5.44 -21.12 -26.05
C ALA A 227 6.39 -21.00 -24.84
N LYS A 228 7.33 -21.94 -24.71
CA LYS A 228 8.34 -21.95 -23.64
C LYS A 228 9.15 -20.64 -23.57
N SER A 229 9.50 -20.06 -24.72
CA SER A 229 10.19 -18.77 -24.80
C SER A 229 9.35 -17.64 -24.24
N THR A 230 8.06 -17.57 -24.60
CA THR A 230 7.10 -16.59 -24.09
C THR A 230 6.91 -16.74 -22.58
N CYS A 231 6.81 -17.98 -22.08
CA CYS A 231 6.72 -18.27 -20.65
C CYS A 231 7.96 -17.75 -19.91
N SER A 232 9.15 -18.09 -20.41
CA SER A 232 10.44 -17.65 -19.85
C SER A 232 10.56 -16.14 -19.79
N GLU A 233 10.27 -15.46 -20.90
CA GLU A 233 10.43 -14.01 -21.01
C GLU A 233 9.40 -13.27 -20.15
N THR A 234 8.18 -13.78 -20.07
CA THR A 234 7.11 -13.20 -19.25
C THR A 234 7.41 -13.35 -17.76
N LEU A 235 7.87 -14.52 -17.32
CA LEU A 235 8.35 -14.71 -15.95
C LEU A 235 9.54 -13.81 -15.66
N HIS A 236 10.55 -13.75 -16.54
CA HIS A 236 11.73 -12.92 -16.31
C HIS A 236 11.39 -11.43 -16.21
N ARG A 237 10.47 -10.93 -17.06
CA ARG A 237 9.98 -9.54 -16.96
C ARG A 237 9.18 -9.29 -15.68
N ALA A 238 8.39 -10.27 -15.24
CA ALA A 238 7.63 -10.17 -14.01
C ALA A 238 8.56 -10.17 -12.78
N GLU A 239 9.50 -11.12 -12.73
CA GLU A 239 10.56 -11.22 -11.72
C GLU A 239 11.38 -9.94 -11.67
N GLY A 240 11.86 -9.44 -12.81
CA GLY A 240 12.63 -8.19 -12.86
C GLY A 240 11.87 -6.99 -12.31
N ARG A 241 10.56 -6.90 -12.58
CA ARG A 241 9.71 -5.85 -12.00
C ARG A 241 9.48 -6.02 -10.50
N VAL A 242 9.22 -7.24 -10.05
CA VAL A 242 9.09 -7.56 -8.63
C VAL A 242 10.40 -7.28 -7.87
N MET A 243 11.55 -7.66 -8.44
CA MET A 243 12.86 -7.46 -7.82
C MET A 243 13.25 -5.98 -7.78
N ARG A 244 13.01 -5.20 -8.85
CA ARG A 244 13.23 -3.74 -8.83
C ARG A 244 12.40 -3.09 -7.74
N ARG A 245 11.09 -3.36 -7.76
CA ARG A 245 10.17 -2.92 -6.71
C ARG A 245 10.61 -3.31 -5.29
N PHE A 246 11.08 -4.54 -5.12
CA PHE A 246 11.58 -5.04 -3.84
C PHE A 246 12.80 -4.24 -3.37
N VAL A 247 13.75 -3.99 -4.28
CA VAL A 247 14.98 -3.22 -4.04
C VAL A 247 14.68 -1.74 -3.80
N ASP A 248 13.67 -1.19 -4.48
CA ASP A 248 13.19 0.19 -4.35
C ASP A 248 12.40 0.43 -3.04
N GLY A 249 12.32 -0.57 -2.14
CA GLY A 249 11.77 -0.43 -0.78
C GLY A 249 10.42 -1.09 -0.53
N ALA A 250 9.82 -1.73 -1.54
CA ALA A 250 8.60 -2.53 -1.39
C ALA A 250 8.92 -4.03 -1.20
N GLY A 251 9.96 -4.33 -0.42
CA GLY A 251 10.32 -5.68 0.02
C GLY A 251 9.32 -6.29 1.01
N PRO A 252 9.63 -7.39 1.72
CA PRO A 252 8.69 -8.43 2.25
C PRO A 252 7.58 -7.97 3.23
N PHE A 253 7.48 -6.66 3.46
CA PHE A 253 6.51 -5.95 4.26
C PHE A 253 5.41 -5.23 3.45
N ALA A 254 5.37 -5.40 2.12
CA ALA A 254 4.32 -4.81 1.29
C ALA A 254 2.97 -5.50 1.50
N SER A 255 1.98 -4.75 2.01
CA SER A 255 0.56 -5.08 1.77
C SER A 255 0.27 -4.89 0.28
N ALA A 256 -0.75 -5.58 -0.25
CA ALA A 256 -1.10 -5.66 -1.67
C ALA A 256 -1.49 -4.32 -2.36
N ALA A 257 -1.16 -3.17 -1.79
CA ALA A 257 -1.66 -1.85 -2.17
C ALA A 257 -0.58 -0.82 -2.58
N ASP A 258 0.72 -1.14 -2.63
CA ASP A 258 1.77 -0.16 -3.00
C ASP A 258 2.34 -0.33 -4.41
N ALA A 259 1.76 -1.20 -5.21
CA ALA A 259 2.09 -1.53 -6.60
C ALA A 259 2.32 -0.39 -7.66
N GLY A 260 2.34 0.92 -7.33
CA GLY A 260 1.94 1.96 -8.32
C GLY A 260 2.72 3.20 -8.61
N ALA A 261 3.79 3.50 -7.89
CA ALA A 261 4.42 4.82 -8.02
C ALA A 261 5.85 4.79 -8.59
N ALA A 262 6.18 3.87 -9.52
CA ALA A 262 7.53 3.79 -10.09
C ALA A 262 7.58 3.48 -11.60
N ALA A 263 6.77 4.17 -12.41
CA ALA A 263 6.92 4.14 -13.86
C ALA A 263 6.77 5.55 -14.46
N THR A 264 7.80 6.38 -14.33
CA THR A 264 8.14 7.40 -15.35
C THR A 264 9.63 7.73 -15.28
N ASP A 265 10.20 8.01 -16.45
CA ASP A 265 11.57 8.44 -16.79
C ASP A 265 12.71 7.41 -16.76
N GLU A 266 13.52 7.21 -17.82
CA GLU A 266 13.55 7.68 -19.21
C GLU A 266 14.24 6.56 -20.04
N THR A 267 13.77 6.29 -21.25
CA THR A 267 14.54 5.51 -22.24
C THR A 267 14.82 6.41 -23.44
N GLY A 268 15.98 7.06 -23.43
CA GLY A 268 16.62 7.52 -24.66
C GLY A 268 17.18 6.31 -25.41
N PRO A 269 17.11 6.26 -26.76
CA PRO A 269 17.61 5.12 -27.53
C PRO A 269 19.14 5.01 -27.42
N PRO A 270 19.72 3.80 -27.29
CA PRO A 270 21.17 3.66 -27.34
C PRO A 270 21.66 3.87 -28.77
N GLU A 271 22.60 4.80 -28.92
CA GLU A 271 23.43 4.95 -30.12
C GLU A 271 24.15 3.63 -30.43
N THR A 272 24.15 3.28 -31.71
CA THR A 272 24.84 2.14 -32.30
C THR A 272 26.35 2.26 -32.13
N ALA A 273 26.93 1.45 -31.23
CA ALA A 273 28.35 1.16 -31.25
C ALA A 273 28.58 -0.11 -32.09
N THR A 274 29.07 0.10 -33.31
CA THR A 274 29.70 -0.92 -34.16
C THR A 274 30.90 -1.52 -33.43
N PHE A 275 30.89 -2.84 -33.20
CA PHE A 275 32.09 -3.61 -32.85
C PHE A 275 32.52 -4.39 -34.09
N ASP A 276 33.71 -4.06 -34.57
CA ASP A 276 34.34 -4.59 -35.77
C ASP A 276 35.53 -5.48 -35.36
N GLY A 277 35.68 -6.63 -36.03
CA GLY A 277 36.84 -7.54 -35.98
C GLY A 277 36.90 -8.52 -34.80
N HIS A 278 37.27 -9.79 -34.95
CA HIS A 278 37.89 -10.49 -36.06
C HIS A 278 37.79 -12.00 -35.81
N GLU A 279 37.21 -12.76 -36.73
CA GLU A 279 37.40 -14.20 -36.82
C GLU A 279 38.86 -14.51 -37.16
N ARG A 280 39.48 -15.45 -36.44
CA ARG A 280 40.64 -16.20 -36.93
C ARG A 280 40.51 -17.67 -36.55
N ASP A 281 40.15 -18.44 -37.56
CA ASP A 281 40.53 -19.84 -37.75
C ASP A 281 42.02 -20.08 -37.49
N GLY A 282 42.35 -21.27 -36.98
CA GLY A 282 43.73 -21.73 -36.92
C GLY A 282 43.95 -22.98 -36.07
N GLU A 283 43.67 -24.15 -36.66
CA GLU A 283 44.39 -25.43 -36.58
C GLU A 283 44.98 -25.95 -35.24
N GLU A 284 44.50 -27.14 -34.86
CA GLU A 284 45.24 -28.14 -34.06
C GLU A 284 46.61 -28.46 -34.67
N PRO A 285 47.57 -28.84 -33.82
CA PRO A 285 48.47 -29.91 -34.20
C PRO A 285 48.47 -31.05 -33.19
N VAL A 286 48.22 -32.24 -33.75
CA VAL A 286 48.55 -33.56 -33.22
C VAL A 286 50.02 -33.62 -32.80
N ARG A 287 50.31 -34.11 -31.59
CA ARG A 287 51.56 -34.82 -31.30
C ARG A 287 51.32 -36.06 -30.45
N SER A 288 51.84 -37.16 -30.97
CA SER A 288 51.81 -38.52 -30.45
C SER A 288 53.19 -38.88 -29.84
N ALA A 289 53.16 -39.83 -28.89
CA ALA A 289 54.26 -40.65 -28.31
C ALA A 289 55.29 -39.94 -27.38
N ALA A 290 55.89 -40.54 -26.33
CA ALA A 290 56.10 -41.95 -25.96
C ALA A 290 56.53 -42.12 -24.48
N THR A 291 56.29 -43.32 -23.94
CA THR A 291 57.13 -44.14 -23.02
C THR A 291 57.10 -43.96 -21.49
N GLU A 292 56.62 -45.05 -20.86
CA GLU A 292 56.89 -45.75 -19.56
C GLU A 292 58.28 -45.59 -18.89
N PRO A 293 58.53 -46.09 -17.65
CA PRO A 293 58.00 -47.31 -17.00
C PRO A 293 57.30 -47.13 -15.65
#